data_AF-A0A7V6KX60-F1
#
_entry.id   AF-A0A7V6KX60-F1
#
_cell.length_a   1.000
_cell.length_b   1.000
_cell.length_c   1.000
_cell.angle_alpha   90.00
_cell.angle_beta   90.00
_cell.angle_gamma   90.00
#
_symmetry.space_group_name_H-M   'P 1'
#
loop_
_entity.id
_entity.type
_entity.pdbx_description
1 polymer ?
#
loop_
_entity_poly.entity_id
_entity_poly.type
_entity_poly.pdbx_seq_one_letter_code
_entity_poly.pdbx_strand_id
1 'polypeptide(L)'
;MMVMQKIRHSKKKMRVPLIIMVIMLAVGLVGSFAIWSSPNVGGTAGNEIQPEEQIKNLQISIDSLEKDLEENPKDFSVVKSLADARYQQAGLYAQINDREKSMEVFAKGLENYLSALDYAPEDLNEKGRADIMVQAAFCASNSEQANVADALYQQAIELVPEDYTVFYNYVLFLAFYRQDSDRAKAEIDRYKALLPEGDERIAQADQLLEVIKALEEAAQEQENVGQTENTDESGEKDKGEE
;
A
#
# COMPACT_ATOMS: atom_id res chain seq x y z
N MET A 1 27.59 40.57 13.45
CA MET A 1 26.18 40.19 13.68
C MET A 1 25.91 38.96 12.82
N MET A 2 26.10 37.76 13.40
CA MET A 2 25.70 36.48 12.81
C MET A 2 24.20 36.29 13.08
N VAL A 3 23.48 35.65 12.16
CA VAL A 3 22.98 34.26 12.24
C VAL A 3 21.99 34.09 11.09
N MET A 4 22.30 33.23 10.13
CA MET A 4 21.25 32.47 9.45
C MET A 4 21.71 31.02 9.39
N GLN A 5 20.93 30.20 10.09
CA GLN A 5 21.16 28.79 10.35
C GLN A 5 20.97 27.98 9.06
N LYS A 6 21.91 27.05 8.84
CA LYS A 6 21.82 25.95 7.89
C LYS A 6 20.53 25.16 8.13
N ILE A 7 19.63 25.13 7.15
CA ILE A 7 18.58 24.13 7.07
C ILE A 7 19.17 22.92 6.35
N ARG A 8 19.62 21.92 7.12
CA ARG A 8 19.99 20.61 6.57
C ARG A 8 18.74 19.75 6.49
N HIS A 9 18.07 19.73 5.33
CA HIS A 9 16.91 18.87 5.12
C HIS A 9 17.33 17.39 5.07
N SER A 10 16.89 16.62 6.05
CA SER A 10 17.04 15.16 6.08
C SER A 10 16.06 14.51 5.09
N LYS A 11 16.56 14.14 3.91
CA LYS A 11 15.79 13.59 2.76
C LYS A 11 15.19 12.18 2.98
N LYS A 12 15.57 11.46 4.04
CA LYS A 12 14.94 10.17 4.41
C LYS A 12 13.50 10.35 4.93
N LYS A 13 13.15 11.56 5.40
CA LYS A 13 11.85 11.85 5.99
C LYS A 13 10.71 12.04 4.98
N MET A 14 10.98 12.14 3.66
CA MET A 14 9.93 12.26 2.62
C MET A 14 9.43 10.91 2.07
N ARG A 15 10.22 9.83 2.16
CA ARG A 15 9.76 8.49 1.75
C ARG A 15 8.64 7.97 2.65
N VAL A 16 8.73 8.31 3.93
CA VAL A 16 7.75 7.94 4.96
C VAL A 16 6.36 8.52 4.71
N PRO A 17 6.16 9.83 4.48
CA PRO A 17 4.84 10.39 4.20
C PRO A 17 4.25 9.89 2.87
N LEU A 18 5.06 9.55 1.86
CA LEU A 18 4.56 9.02 0.59
C LEU A 18 4.07 7.57 0.73
N ILE A 19 4.79 6.73 1.47
CA ILE A 19 4.33 5.38 1.84
C ILE A 19 3.08 5.46 2.72
N ILE A 20 3.05 6.38 3.69
CA ILE A 20 1.85 6.64 4.51
C ILE A 20 0.69 7.13 3.66
N MET A 21 0.92 7.98 2.65
CA MET A 21 -0.11 8.44 1.72
C MET A 21 -0.66 7.30 0.88
N VAL A 22 0.18 6.38 0.39
CA VAL A 22 -0.24 5.19 -0.36
C VAL A 22 -1.02 4.22 0.53
N ILE A 23 -0.59 4.02 1.79
CA ILE A 23 -1.34 3.23 2.78
C ILE A 23 -2.68 3.91 3.09
N MET A 24 -2.71 5.23 3.26
CA MET A 24 -3.95 6.00 3.48
C MET A 24 -4.89 5.96 2.27
N LEU A 25 -4.39 5.95 1.04
CA LEU A 25 -5.21 5.83 -0.17
C LEU A 25 -5.76 4.41 -0.35
N ALA A 26 -4.99 3.38 0.01
CA ALA A 26 -5.43 1.98 -0.03
C ALA A 26 -6.44 1.64 1.09
N VAL A 27 -6.31 2.24 2.27
CA VAL A 27 -7.25 2.06 3.40
C VAL A 27 -8.46 3.01 3.29
N GLY A 28 -8.29 4.19 2.68
CA GLY A 28 -9.31 5.22 2.53
C GLY A 28 -10.51 4.86 1.64
N LEU A 29 -10.45 3.75 0.91
CA LEU A 29 -11.55 3.24 0.08
C LEU A 29 -12.69 2.58 0.88
N VAL A 30 -12.54 2.41 2.21
CA VAL A 30 -13.61 1.88 3.09
C VAL A 30 -14.12 2.93 4.11
N GLY A 31 -13.54 4.13 4.18
CA GLY A 31 -13.85 5.09 5.27
C GLY A 31 -14.23 6.52 4.87
N SER A 32 -14.47 6.83 3.59
CA SER A 32 -14.56 8.23 3.15
C SER A 32 -15.98 8.68 2.84
N PHE A 33 -16.72 9.11 3.86
CA PHE A 33 -17.74 10.16 3.69
C PHE A 33 -17.33 11.40 4.49
N ALA A 34 -16.71 12.34 3.77
CA ALA A 34 -16.86 13.81 3.84
C ALA A 34 -16.73 14.50 5.23
N ILE A 35 -15.95 15.57 5.46
CA ILE A 35 -15.82 16.82 4.70
C ILE A 35 -14.54 17.56 5.13
N TRP A 36 -13.85 18.12 4.13
CA TRP A 36 -12.75 19.08 4.21
C TRP A 36 -13.15 20.42 4.85
N SER A 37 -12.31 20.90 5.78
CA SER A 37 -11.92 22.31 5.99
C SER A 37 -12.89 23.42 5.50
N SER A 38 -13.84 23.82 6.35
CA SER A 38 -14.48 25.14 6.30
C SER A 38 -14.65 25.70 7.71
N PRO A 39 -14.10 26.88 8.04
CA PRO A 39 -14.11 27.41 9.39
C PRO A 39 -15.39 28.19 9.68
N ASN A 40 -16.59 27.69 9.35
CA ASN A 40 -17.83 28.23 9.94
C ASN A 40 -19.13 27.43 9.67
N VAL A 41 -19.14 26.11 9.89
CA VAL A 41 -20.42 25.38 9.93
C VAL A 41 -20.48 24.57 11.21
N GLY A 42 -21.33 25.01 12.14
CA GLY A 42 -21.76 24.21 13.28
C GLY A 42 -22.56 23.02 12.80
N GLY A 43 -21.84 21.93 12.49
CA GLY A 43 -22.38 20.60 12.26
C GLY A 43 -21.92 19.72 13.41
N THR A 44 -22.87 18.99 13.99
CA THR A 44 -22.71 18.07 15.12
C THR A 44 -21.38 17.33 15.11
N ALA A 45 -20.59 17.52 16.17
CA ALA A 45 -19.45 16.68 16.51
C ALA A 45 -19.94 15.23 16.65
N GLY A 46 -19.91 14.47 15.56
CA GLY A 46 -19.88 13.03 15.64
C GLY A 46 -18.59 12.68 16.33
N ASN A 47 -18.65 11.92 17.43
CA ASN A 47 -17.47 11.39 18.09
C ASN A 47 -16.68 10.57 17.06
N GLU A 48 -15.63 11.14 16.47
CA GLU A 48 -14.64 10.37 15.73
C GLU A 48 -14.02 9.40 16.73
N ILE A 49 -14.32 8.11 16.56
CA ILE A 49 -13.74 7.06 17.41
C ILE A 49 -12.23 7.10 17.17
N GLN A 50 -11.45 7.30 18.24
CA GLN A 50 -10.00 7.38 18.13
C GLN A 50 -9.43 6.05 17.59
N PRO A 51 -8.37 6.06 16.76
CA PRO A 51 -7.77 4.85 16.20
C PRO A 51 -7.48 3.76 17.23
N GLU A 52 -7.07 4.14 18.44
CA GLU A 52 -6.79 3.22 19.56
C GLU A 52 -8.04 2.47 20.03
N GLU A 53 -9.19 3.14 20.06
CA GLU A 53 -10.47 2.53 20.43
C GLU A 53 -10.97 1.61 19.31
N GLN A 54 -10.76 1.98 18.04
CA GLN A 54 -11.05 1.11 16.90
C GLN A 54 -10.18 -0.16 16.93
N ILE A 55 -8.88 -0.04 17.22
CA ILE A 55 -7.96 -1.18 17.37
C ILE A 55 -8.45 -2.14 18.45
N LYS A 56 -8.93 -1.61 19.59
CA LYS A 56 -9.48 -2.42 20.68
C LYS A 56 -10.76 -3.14 20.27
N ASN A 57 -11.66 -2.47 19.55
CA ASN A 57 -12.91 -3.07 19.06
C ASN A 57 -12.64 -4.18 18.03
N LEU A 58 -11.66 -3.98 17.16
CA LEU A 58 -11.19 -5.02 16.25
C LEU A 58 -10.58 -6.20 17.00
N GLN A 59 -9.83 -5.96 18.08
CA GLN A 59 -9.29 -7.05 18.89
C GLN A 59 -10.39 -7.94 19.48
N ILE A 60 -11.47 -7.35 20.00
CA ILE A 60 -12.62 -8.12 20.51
C ILE A 60 -13.23 -9.00 19.41
N SER A 61 -13.31 -8.47 18.18
CA SER A 61 -13.83 -9.22 17.03
C SER A 61 -12.88 -10.34 16.61
N ILE A 62 -11.58 -10.08 16.60
CA ILE A 62 -10.52 -11.05 16.32
C ILE A 62 -10.58 -12.20 17.32
N ASP A 63 -10.65 -11.91 18.62
CA ASP A 63 -10.73 -12.92 19.69
C ASP A 63 -11.97 -13.80 19.54
N SER A 64 -13.11 -13.22 19.14
CA SER A 64 -14.34 -13.96 18.88
C SER A 64 -14.20 -14.88 17.66
N LEU A 65 -13.65 -14.37 16.55
CA LEU A 65 -13.47 -15.14 15.32
C LEU A 65 -12.45 -16.27 15.51
N GLU A 66 -11.38 -16.05 16.26
CA GLU A 66 -10.42 -17.09 16.63
C GLU A 66 -11.10 -18.22 17.40
N LYS A 67 -11.99 -17.89 18.34
CA LYS A 67 -12.77 -18.88 19.08
C LYS A 67 -13.73 -19.66 18.17
N ASP A 68 -14.40 -18.99 17.25
CA ASP A 68 -15.30 -19.67 16.29
C ASP A 68 -14.53 -20.68 15.40
N LEU A 69 -13.26 -20.39 15.08
CA LEU A 69 -12.37 -21.29 14.36
C LEU A 69 -11.85 -22.47 15.18
N GLU A 70 -11.94 -22.44 16.52
CA GLU A 70 -11.63 -23.63 17.33
C GLU A 70 -12.63 -24.76 17.07
N GLU A 71 -13.90 -24.41 16.81
CA GLU A 71 -14.97 -25.36 16.51
C GLU A 71 -14.97 -25.76 15.03
N ASN A 72 -14.77 -24.79 14.12
CA ASN A 72 -14.77 -25.00 12.67
C ASN A 72 -13.53 -24.38 11.99
N PRO A 73 -12.36 -25.04 12.06
CA PRO A 73 -11.07 -24.45 11.62
C PRO A 73 -10.96 -24.11 10.14
N LYS A 74 -11.87 -24.63 9.31
CA LYS A 74 -11.90 -24.43 7.85
C LYS A 74 -13.13 -23.68 7.38
N ASP A 75 -13.84 -23.01 8.27
CA ASP A 75 -14.95 -22.15 7.88
C ASP A 75 -14.42 -20.96 7.08
N PHE A 76 -14.62 -21.00 5.76
CA PHE A 76 -14.18 -19.97 4.83
C PHE A 76 -14.64 -18.56 5.25
N SER A 77 -15.90 -18.43 5.67
CA SER A 77 -16.48 -17.14 6.02
C SER A 77 -15.78 -16.57 7.25
N VAL A 78 -15.61 -17.40 8.29
CA VAL A 78 -14.97 -16.97 9.55
C VAL A 78 -13.49 -16.66 9.33
N VAL A 79 -12.75 -17.52 8.61
CA VAL A 79 -11.32 -17.28 8.30
C VAL A 79 -11.15 -16.00 7.49
N LYS A 80 -11.99 -15.74 6.49
CA LYS A 80 -11.93 -14.50 5.70
C LYS A 80 -12.27 -13.28 6.57
N SER A 81 -13.30 -13.34 7.42
CA SER A 81 -13.61 -12.25 8.34
C SER A 81 -12.49 -11.96 9.33
N LEU A 82 -11.77 -13.00 9.80
CA LEU A 82 -10.59 -12.84 10.64
C LEU A 82 -9.46 -12.12 9.89
N ALA A 83 -9.24 -12.50 8.63
CA ALA A 83 -8.28 -11.83 7.75
C ALA A 83 -8.62 -10.35 7.54
N ASP A 84 -9.89 -10.04 7.26
CA ASP A 84 -10.39 -8.67 7.07
C ASP A 84 -10.19 -7.83 8.34
N ALA A 85 -10.50 -8.38 9.52
CA ALA A 85 -10.35 -7.69 10.80
C ALA A 85 -8.87 -7.38 11.10
N ARG A 86 -7.98 -8.33 10.85
CA ARG A 86 -6.52 -8.14 11.00
C ARG A 86 -5.98 -7.14 9.98
N TYR A 87 -6.42 -7.18 8.73
CA TYR A 87 -6.07 -6.18 7.71
C TYR A 87 -6.41 -4.75 8.19
N GLN A 88 -7.63 -4.54 8.70
CA GLN A 88 -8.06 -3.24 9.21
C GLN A 88 -7.25 -2.82 10.44
N GLN A 89 -7.02 -3.73 11.39
CA GLN A 89 -6.28 -3.45 12.61
C GLN A 89 -4.82 -3.08 12.30
N ALA A 90 -4.19 -3.79 11.37
CA ALA A 90 -2.83 -3.50 10.92
C ALA A 90 -2.72 -2.12 10.25
N GLY A 91 -3.73 -1.71 9.48
CA GLY A 91 -3.82 -0.37 8.89
C GLY A 91 -3.93 0.73 9.96
N LEU A 92 -4.70 0.51 11.02
CA LEU A 92 -4.79 1.45 12.14
C LEU A 92 -3.48 1.54 12.93
N TYR A 93 -2.79 0.41 13.14
CA TYR A 93 -1.44 0.43 13.72
C TYR A 93 -0.46 1.25 12.88
N ALA A 94 -0.51 1.13 11.54
CA ALA A 94 0.28 1.97 10.65
C ALA A 94 -0.07 3.47 10.80
N GLN A 95 -1.35 3.80 10.94
CA GLN A 95 -1.85 5.18 11.10
C GLN A 95 -1.31 5.84 12.38
N ILE A 96 -1.26 5.09 13.49
CA ILE A 96 -0.68 5.59 14.76
C ILE A 96 0.85 5.42 14.82
N ASN A 97 1.48 5.06 13.69
CA ASN A 97 2.92 4.88 13.53
C ASN A 97 3.52 3.78 14.42
N ASP A 98 2.70 2.80 14.82
CA ASP A 98 3.14 1.54 15.44
C ASP A 98 3.46 0.51 14.35
N ARG A 99 4.63 0.69 13.73
CA ARG A 99 5.04 -0.10 12.55
C ARG A 99 5.27 -1.56 12.88
N GLU A 100 5.82 -1.85 14.05
CA GLU A 100 6.12 -3.22 14.47
C GLU A 100 4.82 -4.03 14.58
N LYS A 101 3.81 -3.50 15.29
CA LYS A 101 2.51 -4.17 15.36
C LYS A 101 1.80 -4.21 14.02
N SER A 102 1.88 -3.14 13.23
CA SER A 102 1.30 -3.14 11.89
C SER A 102 1.83 -4.30 11.05
N MET A 103 3.14 -4.47 10.98
CA MET A 103 3.78 -5.57 10.25
C MET A 103 3.39 -6.94 10.81
N GLU A 104 3.38 -7.11 12.14
CA GLU A 104 2.99 -8.37 12.79
C GLU A 104 1.54 -8.75 12.44
N VAL A 105 0.62 -7.79 12.55
CA VAL A 105 -0.81 -8.03 12.28
C VAL A 105 -1.06 -8.23 10.79
N PHE A 106 -0.35 -7.54 9.90
CA PHE A 106 -0.39 -7.82 8.45
C PHE A 106 0.10 -9.24 8.13
N ALA A 107 1.15 -9.73 8.79
CA ALA A 107 1.62 -11.10 8.59
C ALA A 107 0.55 -12.13 8.98
N LYS A 108 -0.11 -11.95 10.13
CA LYS A 108 -1.23 -12.79 10.55
C LYS A 108 -2.43 -12.69 9.60
N GLY A 109 -2.74 -11.50 9.10
CA GLY A 109 -3.79 -11.28 8.11
C GLY A 109 -3.50 -11.99 6.78
N LEU A 110 -2.24 -11.98 6.32
CA LEU A 110 -1.80 -12.74 5.15
C LEU A 110 -2.06 -14.24 5.34
N GLU A 111 -1.64 -14.81 6.46
CA GLU A 111 -1.84 -16.24 6.76
C GLU A 111 -3.33 -16.63 6.69
N ASN A 112 -4.23 -15.77 7.19
CA ASN A 112 -5.66 -16.02 7.10
C ASN A 112 -6.22 -15.86 5.69
N TYR A 113 -5.78 -14.87 4.91
CA TYR A 113 -6.23 -14.78 3.52
C TYR A 113 -5.78 -15.98 2.68
N LEU A 114 -4.55 -16.46 2.89
CA LEU A 114 -4.08 -17.70 2.24
C LEU A 114 -4.95 -18.90 2.67
N SER A 115 -5.24 -19.02 3.97
CA SER A 115 -6.17 -20.04 4.48
C SER A 115 -7.58 -19.90 3.89
N ALA A 116 -8.08 -18.68 3.71
CA ALA A 116 -9.36 -18.43 3.07
C ALA A 116 -9.36 -18.87 1.60
N LEU A 117 -8.27 -18.67 0.86
CA LEU A 117 -8.14 -19.20 -0.51
C LEU A 117 -8.13 -20.73 -0.54
N ASP A 118 -7.47 -21.37 0.44
CA ASP A 118 -7.42 -22.83 0.58
C ASP A 118 -8.78 -23.44 0.94
N TYR A 119 -9.60 -22.72 1.70
CA TYR A 119 -10.94 -23.16 2.13
C TYR A 119 -12.08 -22.61 1.26
N ALA A 120 -11.75 -21.80 0.25
CA ALA A 120 -12.73 -21.15 -0.60
C ALA A 120 -13.66 -22.18 -1.26
N PRO A 121 -15.00 -21.96 -1.20
CA PRO A 121 -15.94 -22.90 -1.78
C PRO A 121 -15.77 -22.96 -3.31
N GLU A 122 -16.15 -24.08 -3.91
CA GLU A 122 -15.98 -24.32 -5.36
C GLU A 122 -16.76 -23.32 -6.21
N ASP A 123 -17.85 -22.77 -5.69
CA ASP A 123 -18.69 -21.77 -6.36
C ASP A 123 -18.20 -20.32 -6.18
N LEU A 124 -17.13 -20.10 -5.41
CA LEU A 124 -16.50 -18.78 -5.34
C LEU A 124 -15.91 -18.43 -6.71
N ASN A 125 -16.49 -17.41 -7.33
CA ASN A 125 -16.08 -16.96 -8.66
C ASN A 125 -14.64 -16.41 -8.70
N GLU A 126 -14.10 -16.34 -9.91
CA GLU A 126 -12.72 -15.91 -10.17
C GLU A 126 -12.43 -14.51 -9.62
N LYS A 127 -13.40 -13.59 -9.73
CA LYS A 127 -13.27 -12.23 -9.18
C LYS A 127 -13.14 -12.23 -7.66
N GLY A 128 -13.96 -13.00 -6.95
CA GLY A 128 -13.87 -13.13 -5.49
C GLY A 128 -12.55 -13.74 -5.04
N ARG A 129 -12.02 -14.71 -5.78
CA ARG A 129 -10.68 -15.27 -5.53
C ARG A 129 -9.59 -14.23 -5.76
N ALA A 130 -9.66 -13.48 -6.86
CA ALA A 130 -8.72 -12.41 -7.19
C ALA A 130 -8.74 -11.28 -6.15
N ASP A 131 -9.91 -10.89 -5.64
CA ASP A 131 -10.03 -9.87 -4.59
C ASP A 131 -9.34 -10.30 -3.29
N ILE A 132 -9.51 -11.57 -2.88
CA ILE A 132 -8.81 -12.11 -1.73
C ILE A 132 -7.29 -12.14 -1.98
N MET A 133 -6.86 -12.51 -3.19
CA MET A 133 -5.43 -12.49 -3.56
C MET A 133 -4.83 -11.07 -3.50
N VAL A 134 -5.56 -10.04 -3.93
CA VAL A 134 -5.13 -8.64 -3.82
C VAL A 134 -4.99 -8.20 -2.36
N GLN A 135 -5.95 -8.55 -1.50
CA GLN A 135 -5.87 -8.25 -0.07
C GLN A 135 -4.70 -8.98 0.60
N ALA A 136 -4.48 -10.25 0.26
CA ALA A 136 -3.33 -11.03 0.69
C ALA A 136 -2.02 -10.38 0.21
N ALA A 137 -1.94 -9.95 -1.05
CA ALA A 137 -0.75 -9.32 -1.61
C ALA A 137 -0.42 -8.00 -0.92
N PHE A 138 -1.44 -7.22 -0.52
CA PHE A 138 -1.24 -6.02 0.29
C PHE A 138 -0.69 -6.36 1.68
N CYS A 139 -1.25 -7.36 2.37
CA CYS A 139 -0.72 -7.84 3.65
C CYS A 139 0.73 -8.32 3.52
N ALA A 140 1.04 -9.08 2.47
CA ALA A 140 2.40 -9.55 2.18
C ALA A 140 3.37 -8.38 1.96
N SER A 141 2.97 -7.37 1.20
CA SER A 141 3.77 -6.16 0.99
C SER A 141 4.05 -5.43 2.32
N ASN A 142 3.03 -5.27 3.17
CA ASN A 142 3.19 -4.57 4.45
C ASN A 142 3.77 -5.44 5.58
N SER A 143 4.11 -6.69 5.30
CA SER A 143 4.83 -7.59 6.21
C SER A 143 6.18 -8.07 5.63
N GLU A 144 6.77 -7.28 4.72
CA GLU A 144 8.10 -7.53 4.11
C GLU A 144 8.21 -8.81 3.26
N GLN A 145 7.08 -9.34 2.79
CA GLN A 145 7.00 -10.55 1.96
C GLN A 145 6.77 -10.21 0.47
N ALA A 146 7.66 -9.36 -0.08
CA ALA A 146 7.54 -8.82 -1.43
C ALA A 146 7.32 -9.87 -2.54
N ASN A 147 8.03 -10.99 -2.47
CA ASN A 147 7.93 -12.03 -3.50
C ASN A 147 6.57 -12.77 -3.44
N VAL A 148 6.00 -12.91 -2.23
CA VAL A 148 4.65 -13.48 -2.05
C VAL A 148 3.61 -12.52 -2.62
N ALA A 149 3.76 -11.22 -2.36
CA ALA A 149 2.87 -10.20 -2.93
C ALA A 149 2.89 -10.20 -4.47
N ASP A 150 4.08 -10.23 -5.08
CA ASP A 150 4.23 -10.26 -6.54
C ASP A 150 3.51 -11.48 -7.15
N ALA A 151 3.73 -12.66 -6.58
CA ALA A 151 3.09 -13.91 -7.04
C ALA A 151 1.56 -13.89 -6.89
N LEU A 152 1.03 -13.30 -5.81
CA LEU A 152 -0.42 -13.20 -5.59
C LEU A 152 -1.07 -12.22 -6.56
N TYR A 153 -0.44 -11.08 -6.84
CA TYR A 153 -0.94 -10.14 -7.85
C TYR A 153 -0.96 -10.75 -9.25
N GLN A 154 0.11 -11.46 -9.63
CA GLN A 154 0.16 -12.14 -10.93
C GLN A 154 -0.97 -13.16 -11.07
N GLN A 155 -1.22 -13.99 -10.06
CA GLN A 155 -2.34 -14.93 -10.05
C GLN A 155 -3.70 -14.21 -10.12
N ALA A 156 -3.87 -13.10 -9.41
CA ALA A 156 -5.10 -12.31 -9.47
C ALA A 156 -5.35 -11.75 -10.88
N ILE A 157 -4.31 -11.28 -11.58
CA ILE A 157 -4.41 -10.80 -12.96
C ILE A 157 -4.74 -11.94 -13.93
N GLU A 158 -4.21 -13.14 -13.71
CA GLU A 158 -4.55 -14.30 -14.56
C GLU A 158 -6.04 -14.66 -14.46
N LEU A 159 -6.64 -14.54 -13.27
CA LEU A 159 -8.06 -14.81 -13.04
C LEU A 159 -8.97 -13.75 -13.66
N VAL A 160 -8.59 -12.47 -13.58
CA VAL A 160 -9.42 -11.35 -14.04
C VAL A 160 -8.59 -10.31 -14.80
N PRO A 161 -8.13 -10.63 -16.03
CA PRO A 161 -7.10 -9.86 -16.73
C PRO A 161 -7.52 -8.43 -17.12
N GLU A 162 -8.81 -8.18 -17.27
CA GLU A 162 -9.38 -6.87 -17.59
C GLU A 162 -9.87 -6.09 -16.36
N ASP A 163 -9.70 -6.62 -15.14
CA ASP A 163 -10.15 -5.96 -13.93
C ASP A 163 -9.21 -4.81 -13.55
N TYR A 164 -9.73 -3.58 -13.65
CA TYR A 164 -8.96 -2.37 -13.39
C TYR A 164 -8.43 -2.30 -11.95
N THR A 165 -9.18 -2.81 -10.97
CA THR A 165 -8.77 -2.75 -9.56
C THR A 165 -7.57 -3.66 -9.31
N VAL A 166 -7.58 -4.89 -9.83
CA VAL A 166 -6.44 -5.80 -9.72
C VAL A 166 -5.21 -5.23 -10.43
N PHE A 167 -5.39 -4.78 -11.68
CA PHE A 167 -4.35 -4.12 -12.47
C PHE A 167 -3.72 -2.93 -11.72
N TYR A 168 -4.55 -2.00 -11.25
CA TYR A 168 -4.12 -0.78 -10.60
C TYR A 168 -3.28 -1.08 -9.35
N ASN A 169 -3.75 -1.99 -8.49
CA ASN A 169 -3.02 -2.36 -7.28
C ASN A 169 -1.68 -3.03 -7.59
N TYR A 170 -1.60 -3.87 -8.62
CA TYR A 170 -0.34 -4.49 -9.00
C TYR A 170 0.68 -3.47 -9.50
N VAL A 171 0.24 -2.54 -10.36
CA VAL A 171 1.10 -1.48 -10.88
C VAL A 171 1.61 -0.57 -9.76
N LEU A 172 0.76 -0.22 -8.79
CA LEU A 172 1.20 0.53 -7.61
C LEU A 172 2.22 -0.24 -6.77
N PHE A 173 2.00 -1.54 -6.56
CA PHE A 173 2.96 -2.38 -5.86
C PHE A 173 4.32 -2.39 -6.57
N LEU A 174 4.34 -2.57 -7.90
CA LEU A 174 5.57 -2.55 -8.69
C LEU A 174 6.29 -1.20 -8.58
N ALA A 175 5.58 -0.10 -8.83
CA ALA A 175 6.18 1.24 -8.88
C ALA A 175 6.65 1.74 -7.51
N PHE A 176 5.83 1.57 -6.46
CA PHE A 176 6.09 2.20 -5.16
C PHE A 176 6.77 1.27 -4.16
N TYR A 177 6.41 -0.02 -4.16
CA TYR A 177 6.93 -0.97 -3.19
C TYR A 177 8.18 -1.68 -3.71
N ARG A 178 8.14 -2.18 -4.95
CA ARG A 178 9.30 -2.81 -5.60
C ARG A 178 10.28 -1.81 -6.22
N GLN A 179 9.84 -0.57 -6.45
CA GLN A 179 10.60 0.44 -7.18
C GLN A 179 11.01 -0.03 -8.59
N ASP A 180 10.14 -0.83 -9.21
CA ASP A 180 10.35 -1.44 -10.52
C ASP A 180 9.45 -0.74 -11.56
N SER A 181 9.84 0.49 -11.91
CA SER A 181 9.10 1.33 -12.85
C SER A 181 8.98 0.70 -14.23
N ASP A 182 9.98 -0.07 -14.67
CA ASP A 182 9.97 -0.72 -15.98
C ASP A 182 8.90 -1.80 -16.04
N ARG A 183 8.82 -2.69 -15.04
CA ARG A 183 7.72 -3.67 -14.96
C ARG A 183 6.37 -3.00 -14.82
N ALA A 184 6.28 -1.94 -14.03
CA ALA A 184 5.02 -1.22 -13.85
C ALA A 184 4.48 -0.65 -15.18
N LYS A 185 5.35 -0.04 -16.00
CA LYS A 185 5.01 0.44 -17.34
C LYS A 185 4.62 -0.70 -18.29
N ALA A 186 5.36 -1.82 -18.25
CA ALA A 186 5.05 -2.98 -19.08
C ALA A 186 3.67 -3.57 -18.76
N GLU A 187 3.27 -3.63 -17.49
CA GLU A 187 1.93 -4.09 -17.10
C GLU A 187 0.82 -3.09 -17.52
N ILE A 188 1.11 -1.78 -17.53
CA ILE A 188 0.19 -0.78 -18.10
C ILE A 188 -0.05 -1.03 -19.59
N ASP A 189 1.02 -1.21 -20.37
CA ASP A 189 0.89 -1.47 -21.80
C ASP A 189 0.17 -2.79 -22.07
N ARG A 190 0.47 -3.83 -21.29
CA ARG A 190 -0.23 -5.12 -21.35
C ARG A 190 -1.72 -4.96 -21.06
N TYR A 191 -2.10 -4.27 -19.98
CA TYR A 191 -3.50 -4.06 -19.60
C TYR A 191 -4.27 -3.31 -20.69
N LYS A 192 -3.70 -2.22 -21.22
CA LYS A 192 -4.30 -1.46 -22.31
C LYS A 192 -4.53 -2.30 -23.57
N ALA A 193 -3.63 -3.23 -23.89
CA ALA A 193 -3.76 -4.11 -25.05
C ALA A 193 -4.92 -5.13 -24.94
N LEU A 194 -5.45 -5.35 -23.74
CA LEU A 194 -6.63 -6.20 -23.52
C LEU A 194 -7.95 -5.46 -23.78
N LEU A 195 -7.94 -4.14 -23.79
CA LEU A 195 -9.14 -3.31 -23.82
C LEU A 195 -9.56 -2.96 -25.26
N PRO A 196 -10.86 -2.83 -25.52
CA PRO A 196 -11.34 -2.34 -26.81
C PRO A 196 -10.97 -0.87 -27.03
N GLU A 197 -10.83 -0.47 -28.30
CA GLU A 197 -10.58 0.92 -28.65
C GLU A 197 -11.67 1.84 -28.09
N GLY A 198 -11.25 2.95 -27.45
CA GLY A 198 -12.16 3.92 -26.84
C GLY A 198 -12.66 3.56 -25.44
N ASP A 199 -12.18 2.45 -24.84
CA ASP A 199 -12.48 2.13 -23.44
C ASP A 199 -11.91 3.19 -22.49
N GLU A 200 -12.74 3.68 -21.56
CA GLU A 200 -12.36 4.72 -20.61
C GLU A 200 -11.20 4.31 -19.69
N ARG A 201 -11.03 3.01 -19.45
CA ARG A 201 -9.95 2.45 -18.63
C ARG A 201 -8.59 2.64 -19.28
N ILE A 202 -8.52 2.81 -20.61
CA ILE A 202 -7.28 3.16 -21.32
C ILE A 202 -6.78 4.53 -20.86
N ALA A 203 -7.68 5.53 -20.79
CA ALA A 203 -7.32 6.87 -20.35
C ALA A 203 -6.88 6.89 -18.88
N GLN A 204 -7.49 6.06 -18.03
CA GLN A 204 -7.07 5.89 -16.64
C GLN A 204 -5.68 5.25 -16.52
N ALA A 205 -5.40 4.23 -17.34
CA ALA A 205 -4.10 3.59 -17.41
C ALA A 205 -3.00 4.55 -17.94
N ASP A 206 -3.34 5.42 -18.89
CA ASP A 206 -2.44 6.49 -19.38
C ASP A 206 -2.12 7.51 -18.28
N GLN A 207 -3.11 7.91 -17.47
CA GLN A 207 -2.85 8.79 -16.32
C GLN A 207 -1.90 8.14 -15.31
N LEU A 208 -2.07 6.85 -15.03
CA LEU A 208 -1.18 6.10 -14.15
C LEU A 208 0.24 6.03 -14.72
N LEU A 209 0.38 5.86 -16.03
CA LEU A 209 1.68 5.86 -16.72
C LEU A 209 2.43 7.18 -16.52
N GLU A 210 1.74 8.31 -16.68
CA GLU A 210 2.33 9.63 -16.47
C GLU A 210 2.76 9.85 -15.01
N VAL A 211 1.99 9.34 -14.04
CA VAL A 211 2.39 9.36 -12.62
C VAL A 211 3.70 8.58 -12.40
N ILE A 212 3.84 7.40 -13.01
CA ILE A 212 5.05 6.56 -12.85
C ILE A 212 6.26 7.20 -13.51
N LYS A 213 6.11 7.81 -14.70
CA LYS A 213 7.19 8.56 -15.35
C LYS A 213 7.65 9.74 -14.49
N ALA A 214 6.72 10.53 -13.97
CA ALA A 214 7.05 11.66 -13.10
C ALA A 214 7.77 11.21 -11.81
N LEU A 215 7.38 10.06 -11.24
CA LEU A 215 8.05 9.48 -10.08
C LEU A 215 9.50 9.09 -10.39
N GLU A 216 9.73 8.46 -11.54
CA GLU A 216 11.06 8.05 -11.99
C GLU A 216 11.97 9.26 -12.26
N GLU A 217 11.48 10.27 -12.98
CA GLU A 217 12.21 11.51 -13.24
C GLU A 217 12.61 12.19 -11.92
N ALA A 218 11.68 12.31 -10.98
CA ALA A 218 11.95 12.88 -9.66
C ALA A 218 12.97 12.07 -8.85
N ALA A 219 13.03 10.74 -9.03
CA ALA A 219 14.03 9.89 -8.39
C ALA A 219 15.44 10.11 -9.00
N GLN A 220 15.53 10.20 -10.32
CA GLN A 220 16.79 10.44 -11.04
C GLN A 220 17.39 11.82 -10.71
N GLU A 221 16.55 12.86 -10.61
CA GLU A 221 16.99 14.20 -10.20
C GLU A 221 17.60 14.19 -8.78
N GLN A 222 17.02 13.42 -7.85
CA GLN A 222 17.54 13.29 -6.49
C GLN A 222 18.90 12.59 -6.43
N GLU A 223 19.12 11.59 -7.29
CA GLU A 223 20.41 10.90 -7.40
C GLU A 223 21.50 11.82 -7.98
N ASN A 224 21.17 12.59 -9.03
CA ASN A 224 22.11 13.53 -9.65
C ASN A 224 22.53 14.66 -8.71
N VAL A 225 21.61 15.17 -7.88
CA VAL A 225 21.94 16.16 -6.83
C VAL A 225 22.80 15.57 -5.72
N GLY A 226 22.61 14.29 -5.37
CA GLY A 226 23.43 13.60 -4.37
C GLY A 226 24.86 13.29 -4.83
N GLN A 227 25.09 13.15 -6.14
CA GLN A 227 26.43 12.98 -6.71
C GLN A 227 27.21 14.30 -6.78
N THR A 228 26.54 15.41 -7.12
CA THR A 228 27.18 16.73 -7.22
C THR A 228 27.63 17.28 -5.87
N GLU A 229 26.88 17.04 -4.78
CA GLU A 229 27.30 17.44 -3.41
C GLU A 229 28.51 16.64 -2.87
N ASN A 230 28.73 15.40 -3.32
CA ASN A 230 29.87 14.57 -2.86
C ASN A 230 31.18 14.88 -3.60
N THR A 231 31.13 15.42 -4.81
CA THR A 231 32.34 15.80 -5.56
C THR A 231 33.02 17.05 -5.01
N ASP A 232 32.26 17.98 -4.40
CA ASP A 232 32.80 19.25 -3.89
C ASP A 232 33.53 19.12 -2.53
N GLU A 233 33.27 18.09 -1.73
CA GLU A 233 33.99 17.88 -0.44
C GLU A 233 35.36 17.17 -0.58
N SER A 234 35.68 16.62 -1.75
CA SER A 234 36.94 15.90 -1.99
C SER A 234 38.09 16.75 -2.56
N GLY A 235 37.82 18.03 -2.89
CA GLY A 235 38.76 18.90 -3.59
C GLY A 235 39.67 19.80 -2.73
N GLU A 236 39.50 19.84 -1.41
CA GLU A 236 40.15 20.86 -0.56
C GLU A 236 41.01 20.26 0.57
N LYS A 237 41.96 19.39 0.24
CA LYS A 237 43.11 19.06 1.11
C LYS A 237 44.36 18.69 0.31
N ASP A 238 44.95 19.65 -0.38
CA ASP A 238 46.41 19.61 -0.62
C ASP A 238 46.94 20.97 -1.09
N LYS A 239 47.10 21.94 -0.19
CA LYS A 239 48.08 23.04 -0.35
C LYS A 239 48.46 23.57 1.02
N GLY A 240 49.64 23.18 1.49
CA GLY A 240 50.33 23.92 2.53
C GLY A 240 51.30 23.06 3.31
N GLU A 241 52.54 22.96 2.82
CA GLU A 241 53.76 22.94 3.63
C GLU A 241 54.96 23.11 2.68
N GLU A 242 55.43 24.35 2.55
CA GLU A 242 56.80 24.72 2.17
C GLU A 242 57.36 25.61 3.27
#